data_AF-A0A1V5XWB1-F1
#
_entry.id   AF-A0A1V5XWB1-F1
#
_cell.length_a   1.000
_cell.length_b   1.000
_cell.length_c   1.000
_cell.angle_alpha   90.00
_cell.angle_beta   90.00
_cell.angle_gamma   90.00
#
_symmetry.space_group_name_H-M   'P 1'
#
loop_
_entity.id
_entity.type
_entity.pdbx_description
1 polymer ?
#
loop_
_entity_poly.entity_id
_entity_poly.type
_entity_poly.pdbx_seq_one_letter_code
_entity_poly.pdbx_strand_id
1 'polypeptide(L)'
;MSDPIKPVIEKIKSSPKLKSFCEINKKREKPFTESFLNKVAEAFERYGFETTKTFLLDKRQRQATKYQAEVLLEILNYLDNKVIHQNRDIGRLIIKTLNEIKPIE
;
A
#
# COMPACT_ATOMS: atom_id res chain seq x y z
N MET A 1 -16.54 18.59 -8.80
CA MET A 1 -15.12 18.26 -9.01
C MET A 1 -14.95 16.76 -8.82
N SER A 2 -14.29 16.06 -9.75
CA SER A 2 -14.03 14.62 -9.60
C SER A 2 -12.99 14.41 -8.50
N ASP A 3 -13.20 13.44 -7.62
CA ASP A 3 -12.24 13.10 -6.56
C ASP A 3 -10.96 12.52 -7.19
N PRO A 4 -9.80 13.19 -7.07
CA PRO A 4 -8.55 12.73 -7.66
C PRO A 4 -8.00 11.44 -7.01
N ILE A 5 -8.52 11.06 -5.84
CA ILE A 5 -8.13 9.86 -5.10
C ILE A 5 -8.88 8.62 -5.62
N LYS A 6 -10.13 8.78 -6.06
CA LYS A 6 -10.95 7.70 -6.60
C LYS A 6 -10.24 6.82 -7.65
N PRO A 7 -9.61 7.38 -8.71
CA PRO A 7 -8.89 6.56 -9.69
C PRO A 7 -7.69 5.81 -9.11
N VAL A 8 -7.07 6.32 -8.04
CA VAL A 8 -5.98 5.63 -7.34
C VAL A 8 -6.52 4.43 -6.58
N ILE A 9 -7.63 4.59 -5.86
CA ILE A 9 -8.28 3.49 -5.14
C ILE A 9 -8.77 2.41 -6.12
N GLU A 10 -9.32 2.79 -7.28
CA GLU A 10 -9.73 1.85 -8.33
C GLU A 10 -8.53 1.05 -8.85
N LYS A 11 -7.38 1.69 -9.09
CA LYS A 11 -6.14 0.96 -9.48
C LYS A 11 -5.68 -0.01 -8.40
N ILE A 12 -5.72 0.39 -7.13
CA ILE A 12 -5.35 -0.48 -5.99
C ILE A 12 -6.28 -1.69 -5.93
N LYS A 13 -7.61 -1.49 -6.06
CA LYS A 13 -8.59 -2.58 -6.06
C LYS A 13 -8.41 -3.56 -7.22
N SER A 14 -7.93 -3.08 -8.36
CA SER A 14 -7.61 -3.89 -9.53
C SER A 14 -6.20 -4.51 -9.49
N SER A 15 -5.44 -4.33 -8.42
CA SER A 15 -4.09 -4.88 -8.29
C SER A 15 -4.10 -6.42 -8.26
N PRO A 16 -3.45 -7.10 -9.22
CA PRO A 16 -3.36 -8.55 -9.22
C PRO A 16 -2.63 -9.08 -7.99
N LYS A 17 -1.54 -8.41 -7.54
CA LYS A 17 -0.83 -8.85 -6.34
C LYS A 17 -1.65 -8.65 -5.07
N LEU A 18 -2.39 -7.56 -4.94
CA LEU A 18 -3.27 -7.38 -3.80
C LEU A 18 -4.33 -8.48 -3.77
N LYS A 19 -4.95 -8.80 -4.91
CA LYS A 19 -5.91 -9.90 -5.03
C LYS A 19 -5.31 -11.23 -4.61
N SER A 20 -4.19 -11.65 -5.21
CA SER A 20 -3.51 -12.90 -4.84
C SER A 20 -3.07 -12.92 -3.38
N PHE A 21 -2.62 -11.78 -2.84
CA PHE A 21 -2.22 -11.69 -1.43
C PHE A 21 -3.40 -11.86 -0.49
N CYS A 22 -4.54 -11.23 -0.78
CA CYS A 22 -5.78 -11.42 -0.02
C CYS A 22 -6.29 -12.87 -0.11
N GLU A 23 -6.20 -13.51 -1.28
CA GLU A 23 -6.60 -14.91 -1.46
C GLU A 23 -5.72 -15.89 -0.67
N ILE A 24 -4.39 -15.73 -0.73
CA ILE A 24 -3.43 -16.51 0.06
C ILE A 24 -3.70 -16.36 1.57
N ASN A 25 -4.12 -15.17 1.98
CA ASN A 25 -4.40 -14.83 3.38
C ASN A 25 -5.89 -14.87 3.73
N LYS A 26 -6.76 -15.52 2.93
CA LYS A 26 -8.23 -15.50 3.12
C LYS A 26 -8.70 -16.04 4.48
N LYS A 27 -7.88 -16.89 5.12
CA LYS A 27 -8.14 -17.42 6.48
C LYS A 27 -7.77 -16.44 7.60
N ARG A 28 -7.09 -15.33 7.29
CA ARG A 28 -6.74 -14.28 8.24
C ARG A 28 -7.79 -13.18 8.19
N GLU A 29 -8.09 -12.60 9.33
CA GLU A 29 -8.98 -11.44 9.43
C GLU A 29 -8.41 -10.23 8.67
N LYS A 30 -7.08 -10.06 8.69
CA LYS A 30 -6.37 -8.98 8.01
C LYS A 30 -5.19 -9.54 7.21
N PRO A 31 -5.10 -9.27 5.89
CA PRO A 31 -3.97 -9.72 5.06
C PRO A 31 -2.63 -9.09 5.49
N PHE A 32 -2.62 -7.78 5.78
CA PHE A 32 -1.44 -7.07 6.27
C PHE A 32 -1.46 -6.96 7.79
N THR A 33 -0.27 -7.00 8.41
CA THR A 33 -0.15 -6.69 9.84
C THR A 33 -0.23 -5.16 10.05
N GLU A 34 -0.96 -4.74 11.08
CA GLU A 34 -1.15 -3.31 11.37
C GLU A 34 0.17 -2.60 11.66
N SER A 35 1.09 -3.24 12.39
CA SER A 35 2.42 -2.70 12.66
C SER A 35 3.20 -2.43 11.37
N PHE A 36 3.04 -3.29 10.35
CA PHE A 36 3.71 -3.11 9.07
C PHE A 36 3.12 -1.93 8.31
N LEU A 37 1.79 -1.86 8.17
CA LEU A 37 1.11 -0.74 7.50
C LEU A 37 1.43 0.60 8.18
N ASN A 38 1.41 0.65 9.52
CA ASN A 38 1.72 1.87 10.25
C ASN A 38 3.15 2.36 9.99
N LYS A 39 4.15 1.47 10.03
CA LYS A 39 5.54 1.82 9.73
C LYS A 39 5.72 2.34 8.30
N VAL A 40 5.05 1.73 7.34
CA VAL A 40 5.13 2.15 5.93
C VAL A 40 4.42 3.49 5.71
N ALA A 41 3.26 3.67 6.33
CA ALA A 41 2.51 4.92 6.25
C ALA A 41 3.28 6.09 6.89
N GLU A 42 3.92 5.87 8.04
CA GLU A 42 4.80 6.85 8.68
C GLU A 42 6.03 7.17 7.82
N ALA A 43 6.63 6.16 7.19
CA ALA A 43 7.75 6.37 6.27
C ALA A 43 7.34 7.24 5.08
N PHE A 44 6.15 6.98 4.52
CA PHE A 44 5.59 7.73 3.39
C PHE A 44 5.30 9.18 3.74
N GLU A 45 4.62 9.42 4.86
CA GLU A 45 4.30 10.75 5.36
C GLU A 45 5.59 11.57 5.60
N ARG A 46 6.53 11.01 6.36
CA ARG A 46 7.72 11.75 6.81
C ARG A 46 8.75 11.94 5.70
N TYR A 47 9.04 10.87 4.96
CA TYR A 47 10.20 10.82 4.07
C TYR A 47 9.84 10.72 2.59
N GLY A 48 8.56 10.60 2.26
CA GLY A 48 8.06 10.58 0.89
C GLY A 48 8.28 9.26 0.16
N PHE A 49 7.98 9.31 -1.14
CA PHE A 49 7.89 8.15 -2.02
C PHE A 49 9.19 7.34 -2.11
N GLU A 50 10.30 7.98 -2.50
CA GLU A 50 11.57 7.26 -2.77
C GLU A 50 12.16 6.59 -1.53
N THR A 51 12.08 7.25 -0.39
CA THR A 51 12.53 6.67 0.89
C THR A 51 11.66 5.48 1.28
N THR A 52 10.35 5.58 1.09
CA THR A 52 9.42 4.49 1.36
C THR A 52 9.66 3.30 0.45
N LYS A 53 9.93 3.55 -0.83
CA LYS A 53 10.31 2.52 -1.80
C LYS A 53 11.57 1.80 -1.36
N THR A 54 12.59 2.54 -0.95
CA THR A 54 13.84 1.98 -0.42
C THR A 54 13.61 1.14 0.85
N PHE A 55 12.80 1.64 1.78
CA PHE A 55 12.40 0.90 2.97
C PHE A 55 11.70 -0.42 2.62
N LEU A 56 10.76 -0.41 1.68
CA LEU A 56 10.08 -1.63 1.24
C LEU A 56 11.01 -2.61 0.52
N LEU A 57 11.97 -2.11 -0.25
CA LEU A 57 13.01 -2.95 -0.87
C LEU A 57 13.88 -3.66 0.16
N ASP A 58 14.25 -3.01 1.27
CA ASP A 58 14.89 -3.66 2.44
C ASP A 58 13.97 -4.74 3.05
N LYS A 59 12.70 -4.40 3.30
CA LYS A 59 11.74 -5.36 3.90
C LYS A 59 11.43 -6.55 3.01
N ARG A 60 11.56 -6.40 1.69
CA ARG A 60 11.41 -7.51 0.74
C ARG A 60 12.47 -8.59 0.93
N GLN A 61 13.66 -8.26 1.42
CA GLN A 61 14.74 -9.22 1.65
C GLN A 61 14.49 -10.12 2.88
N ARG A 62 13.57 -9.74 3.77
CA ARG A 62 13.28 -10.47 5.00
C ARG A 62 12.11 -11.41 4.80
N GLN A 63 12.29 -12.70 5.07
CA GLN A 63 11.27 -13.74 4.85
C GLN A 63 9.91 -13.40 5.48
N ALA A 64 9.90 -12.85 6.70
CA ALA A 64 8.68 -12.51 7.43
C ALA A 64 7.86 -11.36 6.79
N THR A 65 8.50 -10.43 6.08
CA THR A 65 7.84 -9.25 5.49
C THR A 65 7.84 -9.26 3.97
N LYS A 66 8.48 -10.26 3.34
CA LYS A 66 8.68 -10.34 1.89
C LYS A 66 7.40 -10.09 1.09
N TYR A 67 6.36 -10.90 1.33
CA TYR A 67 5.10 -10.80 0.58
C TYR A 67 4.38 -9.46 0.83
N GLN A 68 4.31 -8.99 2.07
CA GLN A 68 3.69 -7.70 2.39
C GLN A 68 4.41 -6.54 1.68
N ALA A 69 5.75 -6.58 1.65
CA ALA A 69 6.56 -5.58 0.98
C ALA A 69 6.41 -5.63 -0.54
N GLU A 70 6.30 -6.81 -1.15
CA GLU A 70 6.09 -6.96 -2.60
C GLU A 70 4.75 -6.38 -3.08
N VAL A 71 3.70 -6.54 -2.28
CA VAL A 71 2.38 -5.99 -2.58
C VAL A 71 2.38 -4.48 -2.38
N LEU A 72 2.96 -3.99 -1.27
CA LEU A 72 3.07 -2.54 -1.04
C LEU A 72 3.97 -1.83 -2.05
N LEU A 73 4.98 -2.48 -2.61
CA LEU A 73 5.80 -1.90 -3.68
C LEU A 73 4.97 -1.65 -4.95
N GLU A 74 4.04 -2.55 -5.27
CA GLU A 74 3.12 -2.32 -6.40
C GLU A 74 2.14 -1.20 -6.08
N ILE A 75 1.53 -1.23 -4.88
CA ILE A 75 0.60 -0.19 -4.45
C ILE A 75 1.27 1.17 -4.42
N LEU A 76 2.52 1.25 -3.95
CA LEU A 76 3.29 2.47 -3.91
C LEU A 76 3.37 3.09 -5.31
N ASN A 77 3.61 2.30 -6.36
CA ASN A 77 3.60 2.82 -7.74
C ASN A 77 2.26 3.45 -8.15
N TYR A 78 1.13 3.01 -7.60
CA TYR A 78 -0.17 3.66 -7.84
C TYR A 78 -0.33 4.97 -7.06
N LEU A 79 0.40 5.12 -5.96
CA LEU A 79 0.49 6.36 -5.17
C LEU A 79 1.46 7.38 -5.77
N ASP A 80 2.24 7.03 -6.80
CA ASP A 80 3.10 7.93 -7.57
C ASP A 80 2.23 8.91 -8.40
N ASN A 81 1.65 9.87 -7.71
CA ASN A 81 0.71 10.83 -8.25
C ASN A 81 0.99 12.21 -7.66
N LYS A 82 0.95 13.24 -8.51
CA LYS A 82 1.22 14.63 -8.12
C LYS A 82 0.39 15.09 -6.91
N VAL A 83 -0.89 14.73 -6.85
CA VAL A 83 -1.79 15.12 -5.74
C VAL A 83 -1.33 14.48 -4.43
N ILE A 84 -0.96 13.20 -4.46
CA ILE A 84 -0.49 12.47 -3.27
C ILE A 84 0.91 12.94 -2.86
N HIS A 85 1.76 13.33 -3.80
CA HIS A 85 3.08 13.90 -3.51
C HIS A 85 2.95 15.27 -2.81
N GLN A 86 1.97 16.08 -3.23
CA GLN A 86 1.68 17.37 -2.62
C GLN A 86 0.97 17.24 -1.26
N ASN A 87 0.19 16.18 -1.04
CA ASN A 87 -0.49 15.91 0.22
C ASN A 87 -0.26 14.45 0.66
N ARG A 88 0.83 14.24 1.40
CA ARG A 88 1.28 12.91 1.81
C ARG A 88 0.37 12.26 2.85
N ASP A 89 -0.45 13.04 3.56
CA ASP A 89 -1.43 12.52 4.52
C ASP A 89 -2.47 11.65 3.83
N ILE A 90 -2.79 11.97 2.57
CA ILE A 90 -3.64 11.13 1.72
C ILE A 90 -2.98 9.78 1.49
N GLY A 91 -1.70 9.76 1.08
CA GLY A 91 -0.97 8.51 0.84
C GLY A 91 -0.85 7.66 2.11
N ARG A 92 -0.56 8.31 3.25
CA ARG A 92 -0.57 7.68 4.57
C ARG A 92 -1.92 7.05 4.90
N LEU A 93 -3.01 7.77 4.70
CA LEU A 93 -4.35 7.27 4.95
C LEU A 93 -4.66 6.05 4.08
N ILE A 94 -4.37 6.14 2.78
CA ILE A 94 -4.56 5.02 1.84
C ILE A 94 -3.78 3.79 2.31
N ILE A 95 -2.51 3.93 2.69
CA ILE A 95 -1.68 2.81 3.18
C ILE A 95 -2.29 2.21 4.44
N LYS A 96 -2.75 3.03 5.39
CA LYS A 96 -3.35 2.55 6.65
C LYS A 96 -4.65 1.79 6.44
N THR A 97 -5.45 2.16 5.45
CA THR A 97 -6.75 1.55 5.18
C THR A 97 -6.68 0.39 4.19
N LEU A 98 -5.49 -0.07 3.78
CA LEU A 98 -5.36 -1.17 2.80
C LEU A 98 -6.04 -2.47 3.20
N ASN A 99 -6.13 -2.78 4.50
CA ASN A 99 -6.87 -3.95 4.98
C ASN A 99 -8.39 -3.84 4.74
N GLU A 100 -8.91 -2.63 4.51
CA GLU A 100 -10.33 -2.35 4.26
C GLU A 100 -10.64 -2.31 2.77
N ILE A 101 -9.61 -2.21 1.92
CA ILE A 101 -9.76 -2.17 0.46
C ILE A 101 -9.96 -3.59 -0.07
N LYS A 102 -11.21 -3.90 -0.42
CA LYS A 102 -11.56 -5.17 -1.07
C LYS A 102 -11.15 -5.13 -2.55
N PRO A 103 -10.36 -6.12 -3.03
CA PRO A 103 -10.11 -6.30 -4.45
C PRO A 103 -11.43 -6.50 -5.22
N ILE A 104 -11.46 -6.11 -6.49
CA ILE A 104 -12.60 -6.40 -7.38
C ILE A 104 -12.59 -7.90 -7.75
N GLU A 105 -13.77 -8.51 -7.75
CA GLU A 105 -13.98 -9.92 -8.12
C GLU A 105 -13.60 -10.21 -9.58
#